data_AF-A0A931PTP6-F1
#
_entry.id   AF-A0A931PTP6-F1
#
_cell.length_a   1.000
_cell.length_b   1.000
_cell.length_c   1.000
_cell.angle_alpha   90.00
_cell.angle_beta   90.00
_cell.angle_gamma   90.00
#
_symmetry.space_group_name_H-M   'P 1'
#
loop_
_entity.id
_entity.type
_entity.pdbx_description
1 polymer ?
#
loop_
_entity_poly.entity_id
_entity_poly.type
_entity_poly.pdbx_seq_one_letter_code
_entity_poly.pdbx_strand_id
1 'polypeptide(L)'
;MSAPLRAVSLALSAIAGAVLAAWGVAWLCGRYWGAWLPFALSVAVTALLGLLPRARPWAVRGPYALMFGGGVLALWFVTRLKPPWDWADHVAPYLAPAAGVLAVVGLVWWQISIAVQPEAKRPPAGWLVWLAAAAWLVAYFSSARGAPGVMERLFSEWFGLSLTQAHDLTVVARKAIHFAFYGLVGLGGARAAIGSRATPATSAAFAASLALSYALFDEYRQSTFPGRTGSLADIALDMAGAGLFLWVALARKR
;
A
#
# COMPACT_ATOMS: atom_id res chain seq x y z
N MET A 1 -33.68 25.90 9.73
CA MET A 1 -32.27 26.37 9.69
C MET A 1 -32.03 27.10 8.39
N SER A 2 -31.58 28.35 8.45
CA SER A 2 -31.15 29.11 7.26
C SER A 2 -29.93 28.45 6.61
N ALA A 3 -29.74 28.66 5.30
CA ALA A 3 -28.58 28.19 4.54
C ALA A 3 -27.22 28.46 5.24
N PRO A 4 -26.96 29.64 5.83
CA PRO A 4 -25.72 29.90 6.56
C PRO A 4 -25.54 29.01 7.81
N LEU A 5 -26.59 28.72 8.57
CA LEU A 5 -26.49 27.82 9.74
C LEU A 5 -26.15 26.38 9.34
N ARG A 6 -26.64 25.90 8.18
CA ARG A 6 -26.28 24.57 7.65
C ARG A 6 -24.80 24.51 7.22
N ALA A 7 -24.31 25.56 6.56
CA ALA A 7 -22.91 25.64 6.16
C ALA A 7 -21.96 25.65 7.38
N VAL A 8 -22.28 26.43 8.41
CA VAL A 8 -21.52 26.46 9.67
C VAL A 8 -21.52 25.10 10.36
N SER A 9 -22.68 24.44 10.47
CA SER A 9 -22.78 23.11 11.08
C SER A 9 -21.97 22.04 10.32
N LEU A 10 -22.00 22.04 8.98
CA LEU A 10 -21.19 21.13 8.17
C LEU A 10 -19.69 21.39 8.34
N ALA A 11 -19.28 22.66 8.38
CA ALA A 11 -17.88 23.03 8.60
C ALA A 11 -17.40 22.58 9.98
N LEU A 12 -18.17 22.81 11.04
CA LEU A 12 -17.84 22.37 12.40
C LEU A 12 -17.75 20.85 12.51
N SER A 13 -18.69 20.11 11.92
CA SER A 13 -18.65 18.65 11.89
C SER A 13 -17.43 18.11 11.13
N ALA A 14 -17.06 18.75 10.02
CA ALA A 14 -15.86 18.38 9.26
C ALA A 14 -14.57 18.65 10.06
N ILE A 15 -14.49 19.78 10.75
CA ILE A 15 -13.35 20.14 11.62
C ILE A 15 -13.26 19.14 12.78
N ALA A 16 -14.36 18.87 13.48
CA ALA A 16 -14.40 17.91 14.58
C ALA A 16 -13.98 16.50 14.11
N GLY A 17 -14.49 16.04 12.97
CA GLY A 17 -14.09 14.76 12.37
C GLY A 17 -12.60 14.71 12.02
N ALA A 18 -12.04 15.79 11.47
CA ALA A 18 -10.61 15.87 11.16
C ALA A 18 -9.74 15.85 12.43
N VAL A 19 -10.15 16.56 13.48
CA VAL A 19 -9.44 16.56 14.77
C VAL A 19 -9.49 15.17 15.42
N LEU A 20 -10.66 14.51 15.45
CA LEU A 20 -10.79 13.16 15.98
C LEU A 20 -9.96 12.14 15.19
N ALA A 21 -9.93 12.26 13.86
CA ALA A 21 -9.09 11.42 13.02
C ALA A 21 -7.60 11.65 13.31
N ALA A 22 -7.15 12.91 13.38
CA ALA A 22 -5.77 13.26 13.70
C ALA A 22 -5.36 12.78 15.09
N TRP A 23 -6.24 12.95 16.08
CA TRP A 23 -6.03 12.44 17.44
C TRP A 23 -5.97 10.91 17.48
N GLY A 24 -6.88 10.23 16.79
CA GLY A 24 -6.86 8.76 16.69
C GLY A 24 -5.57 8.24 16.04
N VAL A 25 -5.10 8.90 14.97
CA VAL A 25 -3.80 8.57 14.35
C VAL A 25 -2.65 8.82 15.31
N ALA A 26 -2.61 9.98 15.99
CA ALA A 26 -1.56 10.28 16.96
C ALA A 26 -1.54 9.28 18.13
N TRP A 27 -2.72 8.93 18.65
CA TRP A 27 -2.88 7.92 19.69
C TRP A 27 -2.37 6.55 19.22
N LEU A 28 -2.75 6.10 18.02
CA LEU A 28 -2.26 4.85 17.43
C LEU A 28 -0.74 4.86 17.27
N CYS A 29 -0.16 5.95 16.78
CA CYS A 29 1.28 6.09 16.59
C CYS A 29 2.05 6.11 17.91
N GLY A 30 1.47 6.71 18.97
CA GLY A 30 2.04 6.72 20.31
C GLY A 30 1.95 5.38 21.02
N ARG A 31 0.86 4.62 20.77
CA ARG A 31 0.62 3.30 21.38
C ARG A 31 1.33 2.16 20.66
N TYR A 32 1.37 2.20 19.33
CA TYR A 32 1.91 1.13 18.49
C TYR A 32 3.07 1.67 17.63
N TRP A 33 4.30 1.36 18.07
CA TRP A 33 5.51 1.76 17.33
C TRP A 33 5.44 1.30 15.87
N GLY A 34 5.68 2.24 14.94
CA GLY A 34 5.63 2.00 13.51
C GLY A 34 4.24 2.06 12.87
N ALA A 35 3.16 2.28 13.62
CA ALA A 35 1.81 2.45 13.06
C ALA A 35 1.69 3.70 12.18
N TRP A 36 2.59 4.69 12.34
CA TRP A 36 2.70 5.84 11.46
C TRP A 36 3.03 5.47 10.01
N LEU A 37 3.66 4.31 9.78
CA LEU A 37 4.17 3.90 8.48
C LEU A 37 3.04 3.60 7.46
N PRO A 38 1.99 2.83 7.78
CA PRO A 38 0.78 2.75 6.95
C PRO A 38 0.15 4.10 6.59
N PHE A 39 0.11 5.04 7.52
CA PHE A 39 -0.43 6.37 7.26
C PHE A 39 0.46 7.17 6.30
N ALA A 40 1.79 7.15 6.51
CA ALA A 40 2.75 7.80 5.64
C ALA A 40 2.68 7.26 4.20
N LEU A 41 2.61 5.93 4.04
CA LEU A 41 2.43 5.31 2.73
C LEU A 41 1.11 5.74 2.07
N SER A 42 0.02 5.76 2.84
CA SER A 42 -1.30 6.17 2.34
C SER A 42 -1.32 7.62 1.87
N VAL A 43 -0.69 8.52 2.63
CA VAL A 43 -0.54 9.93 2.25
C VAL A 43 0.29 10.06 0.98
N ALA A 44 1.44 9.38 0.90
CA ALA A 44 2.30 9.40 -0.28
C ALA A 44 1.57 8.92 -1.55
N VAL A 45 0.88 7.78 -1.49
CA VAL A 45 0.12 7.25 -2.64
C VAL A 45 -1.02 8.19 -3.04
N THR A 46 -1.72 8.76 -2.07
CA THR A 46 -2.82 9.71 -2.34
C THR A 46 -2.32 10.99 -3.00
N ALA A 47 -1.16 11.50 -2.58
CA ALA A 47 -0.49 12.62 -3.20
C ALA A 47 -0.08 12.29 -4.65
N LEU A 48 0.54 11.12 -4.87
CA LEU A 48 0.94 10.65 -6.20
C LEU A 48 -0.24 10.50 -7.16
N LEU A 49 -1.40 10.03 -6.70
CA LEU A 49 -2.62 9.97 -7.53
C LEU A 49 -3.07 11.35 -8.00
N GLY A 50 -2.66 12.43 -7.33
CA GLY A 50 -2.90 13.79 -7.78
C GLY A 50 -2.21 14.18 -9.07
N LEU A 51 -1.16 13.44 -9.45
CA LEU A 51 -0.47 13.61 -10.72
C LEU A 51 -1.26 13.03 -11.90
N LEU A 52 -2.22 12.15 -11.65
CA LEU A 52 -2.97 11.44 -12.68
C LEU A 52 -4.25 12.19 -13.05
N PRO A 53 -4.43 12.68 -14.30
CA PRO A 53 -5.56 13.55 -14.64
C PRO A 53 -6.94 12.99 -14.29
N ARG A 54 -7.18 11.70 -14.56
CA ARG A 54 -8.46 11.02 -14.29
C ARG A 54 -8.64 10.56 -12.85
N ALA A 55 -7.55 10.42 -12.09
CA ALA A 55 -7.63 10.17 -10.65
C ALA A 55 -7.56 11.46 -9.84
N ARG A 56 -7.22 12.62 -10.42
CA ARG A 56 -7.04 13.90 -9.72
C ARG A 56 -8.28 14.41 -8.97
N PRO A 57 -9.54 14.17 -9.32
CA PRO A 57 -10.65 14.65 -8.48
C PRO A 57 -10.62 14.05 -7.07
N TRP A 58 -10.81 14.85 -6.01
CA TRP A 58 -10.82 14.33 -4.63
C TRP A 58 -11.95 13.33 -4.38
N ALA A 59 -13.07 13.46 -5.09
CA ALA A 59 -14.14 12.48 -5.13
C ALA A 59 -13.69 11.07 -5.53
N VAL A 60 -12.59 10.95 -6.29
CA VAL A 60 -11.97 9.65 -6.64
C VAL A 60 -10.84 9.31 -5.68
N ARG A 61 -9.94 10.26 -5.37
CA ARG A 61 -8.75 9.99 -4.52
C ARG A 61 -9.07 9.70 -3.07
N GLY A 62 -10.00 10.44 -2.47
CA GLY A 62 -10.35 10.28 -1.06
C GLY A 62 -10.85 8.87 -0.74
N PRO A 63 -11.87 8.36 -1.45
CA PRO A 63 -12.34 6.99 -1.25
C PRO A 63 -11.28 5.92 -1.56
N TYR A 64 -10.45 6.15 -2.59
CA TYR A 64 -9.32 5.26 -2.87
C TYR A 64 -8.30 5.26 -1.73
N ALA A 65 -7.98 6.43 -1.16
CA ALA A 65 -7.08 6.55 -0.02
C ALA A 65 -7.59 5.79 1.20
N LEU A 66 -8.91 5.85 1.43
CA LEU A 66 -9.57 5.10 2.50
C LEU A 66 -9.49 3.59 2.27
N MET A 67 -9.79 3.13 1.04
CA MET A 67 -9.64 1.73 0.63
C MET A 67 -8.21 1.23 0.82
N PHE A 68 -7.27 1.95 0.20
CA PHE A 68 -5.85 1.64 0.19
C PHE A 68 -5.28 1.61 1.61
N GLY A 69 -5.44 2.71 2.35
CA GLY A 69 -4.86 2.88 3.67
C GLY A 69 -5.51 2.00 4.72
N GLY A 70 -6.83 1.79 4.66
CA GLY A 70 -7.54 0.84 5.51
C GLY A 70 -6.99 -0.58 5.36
N GLY A 71 -6.77 -1.04 4.12
CA GLY A 71 -6.23 -2.38 3.86
C GLY A 71 -4.76 -2.53 4.29
N VAL A 72 -3.91 -1.54 4.02
CA VAL A 72 -2.51 -1.53 4.50
C VAL A 72 -2.48 -1.57 6.03
N LEU A 73 -3.29 -0.75 6.70
CA LEU A 73 -3.36 -0.67 8.16
C LEU A 73 -3.91 -1.96 8.78
N ALA A 74 -4.94 -2.56 8.18
CA ALA A 74 -5.49 -3.83 8.63
C ALA A 74 -4.44 -4.95 8.61
N LEU A 75 -3.73 -5.09 7.49
CA LEU A 75 -2.69 -6.11 7.32
C LEU A 75 -1.44 -5.82 8.18
N TRP A 76 -1.15 -4.54 8.42
CA TRP A 76 -0.15 -4.13 9.40
C TRP A 76 -0.52 -4.65 10.80
N PHE A 77 -1.74 -4.40 11.27
CA PHE A 77 -2.20 -4.88 12.58
C PHE A 77 -2.26 -6.41 12.66
N VAL A 78 -2.81 -7.09 11.65
CA VAL A 78 -2.92 -8.57 11.61
C VAL A 78 -1.57 -9.26 11.81
N THR A 79 -0.49 -8.66 11.32
CA THR A 79 0.85 -9.27 11.37
C THR A 79 1.70 -8.75 12.53
N ARG A 80 1.31 -7.65 13.18
CA ARG A 80 2.03 -7.07 14.32
C ARG A 80 1.45 -7.50 15.65
N LEU A 81 0.13 -7.58 15.76
CA LEU A 81 -0.56 -8.00 16.97
C LEU A 81 -0.50 -9.53 17.07
N LYS A 82 0.38 -10.04 17.94
CA LYS A 82 0.41 -11.46 18.30
C LYS A 82 -0.28 -11.66 19.65
N PRO A 83 -1.25 -12.58 19.77
CA PRO A 83 -1.71 -13.01 21.07
C PRO A 83 -0.59 -13.71 21.87
N PRO A 84 -0.66 -13.72 23.22
CA PRO A 84 -1.67 -13.05 24.03
C PRO A 84 -1.43 -11.55 24.07
N TRP A 85 -2.49 -10.77 23.81
CA TRP A 85 -2.48 -9.33 24.05
C TRP A 85 -2.43 -9.11 25.57
N ASP A 86 -1.73 -8.07 25.99
CA ASP A 86 -1.87 -7.57 27.35
C ASP A 86 -3.36 -7.31 27.60
N TRP A 87 -3.89 -7.84 28.70
CA TRP A 87 -5.28 -7.64 29.07
C TRP A 87 -5.58 -6.16 29.27
N ALA A 88 -4.57 -5.32 29.54
CA ALA A 88 -4.71 -3.87 29.58
C ALA A 88 -4.99 -3.23 28.20
N ASP A 89 -4.83 -3.95 27.09
CA ASP A 89 -4.98 -3.44 25.72
C ASP A 89 -6.25 -4.00 25.04
N HIS A 90 -7.41 -3.81 25.68
CA HIS A 90 -8.73 -4.29 25.23
C HIS A 90 -9.13 -3.88 23.80
N VAL A 91 -8.44 -2.89 23.22
CA VAL A 91 -8.70 -2.33 21.89
C VAL A 91 -7.99 -3.08 20.76
N ALA A 92 -6.86 -3.74 21.04
CA ALA A 92 -6.01 -4.37 20.01
C ALA A 92 -6.76 -5.37 19.11
N PRO A 93 -7.64 -6.26 19.62
CA PRO A 93 -8.37 -7.21 18.78
C PRO A 93 -9.29 -6.56 17.74
N TYR A 94 -9.72 -5.31 17.97
CA TYR A 94 -10.66 -4.60 17.11
C TYR A 94 -9.99 -3.73 16.05
N LEU A 95 -8.69 -3.43 16.18
CA LEU A 95 -7.99 -2.51 15.27
C LEU A 95 -7.90 -3.04 13.83
N ALA A 96 -7.51 -4.31 13.66
CA ALA A 96 -7.45 -4.94 12.34
C ALA A 96 -8.84 -5.04 11.67
N PRO A 97 -9.89 -5.56 12.33
CA PRO A 97 -11.26 -5.54 11.78
C PRO A 97 -11.75 -4.13 11.43
N ALA A 98 -11.55 -3.14 12.31
CA ALA A 98 -11.98 -1.77 12.07
C ALA A 98 -11.29 -1.18 10.83
N ALA A 99 -9.98 -1.35 10.69
CA ALA A 99 -9.24 -0.93 9.50
C ALA A 99 -9.72 -1.67 8.24
N GLY A 100 -10.07 -2.96 8.35
CA GLY A 100 -10.65 -3.74 7.27
C GLY A 100 -12.02 -3.21 6.82
N VAL A 101 -12.88 -2.81 7.77
CA VAL A 101 -14.17 -2.15 7.48
C VAL A 101 -13.94 -0.84 6.73
N LEU A 102 -12.98 -0.02 7.15
CA LEU A 102 -12.61 1.20 6.42
C LEU A 102 -12.19 0.89 4.98
N ALA A 103 -11.41 -0.19 4.77
CA ALA A 103 -10.99 -0.61 3.44
C ALA A 103 -12.19 -0.95 2.53
N VAL A 104 -13.17 -1.69 3.07
CA VAL A 104 -14.40 -2.09 2.35
C VAL A 104 -15.29 -0.88 2.05
N VAL A 105 -15.51 -0.01 3.05
CA VAL A 105 -16.27 1.24 2.85
C VAL A 105 -15.61 2.12 1.79
N GLY A 106 -14.28 2.25 1.85
CA GLY A 106 -13.50 2.95 0.84
C GLY A 106 -13.65 2.35 -0.56
N LEU A 107 -13.62 1.02 -0.69
CA LEU A 107 -13.80 0.33 -1.98
C LEU A 107 -15.19 0.60 -2.56
N VAL A 108 -16.25 0.42 -1.77
CA VAL A 108 -17.63 0.66 -2.21
C VAL A 108 -17.82 2.11 -2.63
N TRP A 109 -17.38 3.06 -1.79
CA TRP A 109 -17.46 4.48 -2.11
C TRP A 109 -16.65 4.82 -3.37
N TRP A 110 -15.44 4.26 -3.52
CA TRP A 110 -14.62 4.49 -4.70
C TRP A 110 -15.26 3.97 -6.00
N GLN A 111 -15.89 2.79 -5.96
CA GLN A 111 -16.65 2.25 -7.10
C GLN A 111 -17.82 3.16 -7.49
N ILE A 112 -18.59 3.63 -6.52
CA ILE A 112 -19.68 4.60 -6.75
C ILE A 112 -19.12 5.89 -7.36
N SER A 113 -18.05 6.43 -6.77
CA SER A 113 -17.37 7.64 -7.25
C SER A 113 -16.85 7.54 -8.68
N ILE A 114 -16.46 6.35 -9.14
CA ILE A 114 -16.08 6.10 -10.54
C ILE A 114 -17.33 5.95 -11.42
N ALA A 115 -18.34 5.21 -10.96
CA ALA A 115 -19.54 4.93 -11.73
C ALA A 115 -20.30 6.20 -12.14
N VAL A 116 -20.35 7.20 -11.24
CA VAL A 116 -20.99 8.50 -11.50
C VAL A 116 -20.18 9.43 -12.42
N GLN A 117 -18.91 9.10 -12.71
CA GLN A 117 -18.12 9.89 -13.66
C GLN A 117 -18.53 9.56 -15.09
N PRO A 118 -18.55 10.55 -16.00
CA PRO A 118 -18.61 10.31 -17.43
C PRO A 118 -17.50 9.34 -17.84
N GLU A 119 -17.79 8.40 -18.75
CA GLU A 119 -16.85 7.33 -19.13
C GLU A 119 -15.48 7.88 -19.56
N ALA A 120 -15.46 8.99 -20.31
CA ALA A 120 -14.24 9.66 -20.73
C ALA A 120 -13.35 10.19 -19.59
N LYS A 121 -13.89 10.32 -18.37
CA LYS A 121 -13.20 10.79 -17.16
C LYS A 121 -12.88 9.67 -16.17
N ARG A 122 -13.35 8.44 -16.38
CA ARG A 122 -13.14 7.32 -15.44
C ARG A 122 -11.66 6.91 -15.38
N PRO A 123 -11.05 6.80 -14.19
CA PRO A 123 -9.68 6.32 -14.05
C PRO A 123 -9.59 4.84 -14.46
N PRO A 124 -8.38 4.32 -14.75
CA PRO A 124 -8.17 2.90 -15.06
C PRO A 124 -8.29 2.05 -13.79
N ALA A 125 -9.54 1.76 -13.39
CA ALA A 125 -9.88 1.14 -12.12
C ALA A 125 -9.14 -0.18 -11.87
N GLY A 126 -9.06 -1.07 -12.87
CA GLY A 126 -8.39 -2.37 -12.72
C GLY A 126 -6.93 -2.24 -12.29
N TRP A 127 -6.17 -1.32 -12.88
CA TRP A 127 -4.77 -1.08 -12.50
C TRP A 127 -4.64 -0.46 -11.12
N LEU A 128 -5.58 0.41 -10.71
CA LEU A 128 -5.58 1.00 -9.37
C LEU A 128 -5.93 -0.04 -8.29
N VAL A 129 -6.89 -0.94 -8.54
CA VAL A 129 -7.18 -2.07 -7.64
C VAL A 129 -5.96 -2.98 -7.52
N TRP A 130 -5.31 -3.31 -8.64
CA TRP A 130 -4.08 -4.09 -8.62
C TRP A 130 -2.99 -3.45 -7.74
N LEU A 131 -2.76 -2.15 -7.87
CA LEU A 131 -1.77 -1.44 -7.06
C LEU A 131 -2.11 -1.44 -5.57
N ALA A 132 -3.38 -1.28 -5.21
CA ALA A 132 -3.83 -1.44 -3.83
C ALA A 132 -3.58 -2.86 -3.30
N ALA A 133 -3.96 -3.88 -4.07
CA ALA A 133 -3.70 -5.27 -3.70
C ALA A 133 -2.19 -5.57 -3.57
N ALA A 134 -1.35 -5.01 -4.45
CA ALA A 134 0.10 -5.13 -4.34
C ALA A 134 0.62 -4.51 -3.03
N ALA A 135 0.18 -3.30 -2.67
CA ALA A 135 0.55 -2.69 -1.39
C ALA A 135 0.10 -3.51 -0.19
N TRP A 136 -1.07 -4.16 -0.29
CA TRP A 136 -1.58 -5.05 0.75
C TRP A 136 -0.69 -6.29 0.91
N LEU A 137 -0.24 -6.90 -0.20
CA LEU A 137 0.72 -7.99 -0.16
C LEU A 137 2.05 -7.55 0.45
N VAL A 138 2.59 -6.38 0.07
CA VAL A 138 3.77 -5.79 0.72
C VAL A 138 3.51 -5.62 2.22
N ALA A 139 2.34 -5.08 2.59
CA ALA A 139 1.95 -4.92 3.98
C ALA A 139 1.69 -6.24 4.72
N TYR A 140 1.62 -7.38 4.06
CA TYR A 140 1.54 -8.66 4.74
C TYR A 140 2.93 -9.31 4.85
N PHE A 141 3.66 -9.38 3.74
CA PHE A 141 4.92 -10.09 3.63
C PHE A 141 6.14 -9.33 4.15
N SER A 142 6.07 -8.01 4.31
CA SER A 142 7.10 -7.21 5.03
C SER A 142 7.22 -7.54 6.52
N SER A 143 6.34 -8.39 7.04
CA SER A 143 6.38 -8.90 8.42
C SER A 143 7.19 -10.19 8.54
N ALA A 144 7.17 -10.81 9.72
CA ALA A 144 7.70 -12.15 9.94
C ALA A 144 7.10 -13.21 8.98
N ARG A 145 5.94 -12.94 8.36
CA ARG A 145 5.31 -13.84 7.37
C ARG A 145 6.12 -13.99 6.08
N GLY A 146 6.94 -13.01 5.70
CA GLY A 146 7.85 -13.12 4.57
C GLY A 146 9.27 -13.52 4.94
N ALA A 147 9.52 -13.92 6.19
CA ALA A 147 10.86 -14.32 6.66
C ALA A 147 11.41 -15.54 5.89
N PRO A 148 12.73 -15.63 5.66
CA PRO A 148 13.34 -16.68 4.85
C PRO A 148 13.03 -18.10 5.37
N GLY A 149 12.97 -18.28 6.69
CA GLY A 149 12.71 -19.59 7.30
C GLY A 149 11.38 -20.24 6.91
N VAL A 150 10.39 -19.47 6.42
CA VAL A 150 9.16 -20.04 5.86
C VAL A 150 9.44 -20.73 4.52
N MET A 151 10.19 -20.08 3.62
CA MET A 151 10.56 -20.65 2.32
C MET A 151 11.58 -21.77 2.46
N GLU A 152 12.56 -21.63 3.35
CA GLU A 152 13.57 -22.68 3.61
C GLU A 152 12.91 -23.99 4.05
N ARG A 153 11.94 -23.89 4.97
CA ARG A 153 11.14 -25.04 5.39
C ARG A 153 10.38 -25.66 4.22
N LEU A 154 9.65 -24.85 3.44
CA LEU A 154 8.92 -25.33 2.28
C LEU A 154 9.83 -26.02 1.27
N PHE A 155 11.00 -25.45 0.97
CA PHE A 155 11.94 -26.04 0.03
C PHE A 155 12.57 -27.33 0.55
N SER A 156 12.88 -27.41 1.85
CA SER A 156 13.36 -28.66 2.45
C SER A 156 12.27 -29.74 2.43
N GLU A 157 11.04 -29.40 2.82
CA GLU A 157 9.91 -30.34 2.89
C GLU A 157 9.45 -30.83 1.52
N TRP A 158 9.36 -29.94 0.51
CA TRP A 158 8.80 -30.28 -0.80
C TRP A 158 9.83 -30.84 -1.77
N PHE A 159 11.08 -30.40 -1.68
CA PHE A 159 12.14 -30.80 -2.61
C PHE A 159 13.22 -31.69 -1.96
N GLY A 160 13.11 -32.00 -0.66
CA GLY A 160 14.09 -32.83 0.05
C GLY A 160 15.48 -32.19 0.17
N LEU A 161 15.56 -30.86 0.07
CA LEU A 161 16.83 -30.14 0.10
C LEU A 161 17.43 -30.12 1.51
N SER A 162 18.76 -30.20 1.59
CA SER A 162 19.47 -29.91 2.84
C SER A 162 19.23 -28.47 3.27
N LEU A 163 19.44 -28.16 4.56
CA LEU A 163 19.24 -26.81 5.09
C LEU A 163 20.06 -25.76 4.32
N THR A 164 21.30 -26.09 3.94
CA THR A 164 22.16 -25.20 3.15
C THR A 164 21.61 -24.97 1.75
N GLN A 165 21.18 -26.02 1.05
CA GLN A 165 20.58 -25.91 -0.29
C GLN A 165 19.27 -25.12 -0.26
N ALA A 166 18.43 -25.35 0.75
CA ALA A 166 17.17 -24.64 0.93
C ALA A 166 17.41 -23.14 1.23
N HIS A 167 18.45 -22.81 1.99
CA HIS A 167 18.87 -21.44 2.24
C HIS A 167 19.31 -20.74 0.95
N ASP A 168 20.23 -21.34 0.20
CA ASP A 168 20.74 -20.76 -1.05
C ASP A 168 19.62 -20.51 -2.07
N LEU A 169 18.72 -21.49 -2.23
CA LEU A 169 17.56 -21.36 -3.11
C LEU A 169 16.60 -20.26 -2.60
N THR A 170 16.41 -20.15 -1.28
CA THR A 170 15.58 -19.09 -0.67
C THR A 170 16.15 -17.70 -0.96
N VAL A 171 17.47 -17.53 -0.88
CA VAL A 171 18.12 -16.25 -1.20
C VAL A 171 17.82 -15.87 -2.65
N VAL A 172 18.07 -16.77 -3.61
CA VAL A 172 17.85 -16.49 -5.04
C VAL A 172 16.37 -16.25 -5.34
N ALA A 173 15.49 -17.13 -4.84
CA ALA A 173 14.05 -17.03 -5.07
C ALA A 173 13.48 -15.72 -4.53
N ARG A 174 13.87 -15.30 -3.33
CA ARG A 174 13.42 -14.03 -2.75
C ARG A 174 13.86 -12.83 -3.59
N LYS A 175 15.12 -12.77 -4.01
CA LYS A 175 15.61 -11.67 -4.86
C LYS A 175 14.88 -11.62 -6.21
N ALA A 176 14.62 -12.78 -6.81
CA ALA A 176 13.84 -12.87 -8.04
C ALA A 176 12.38 -12.41 -7.86
N ILE A 177 11.72 -12.84 -6.77
CA ILE A 177 10.35 -12.43 -6.43
C ILE A 177 10.28 -10.92 -6.23
N HIS A 178 11.20 -10.35 -5.44
CA HIS A 178 11.29 -8.90 -5.20
C HIS A 178 11.43 -8.15 -6.52
N PHE A 179 12.45 -8.47 -7.32
CA PHE A 179 12.67 -7.86 -8.63
C PHE A 179 11.42 -7.93 -9.54
N ALA A 180 10.81 -9.11 -9.67
CA ALA A 180 9.63 -9.29 -10.51
C ALA A 180 8.38 -8.58 -9.97
N PHE A 181 8.15 -8.65 -8.66
CA PHE A 181 7.00 -8.05 -7.99
C PHE A 181 7.03 -6.52 -8.13
N TYR A 182 8.16 -5.89 -7.82
CA TYR A 182 8.32 -4.45 -8.00
C TYR A 182 8.34 -4.05 -9.48
N GLY A 183 8.80 -4.94 -10.37
CA GLY A 183 8.56 -4.84 -11.82
C GLY A 183 7.07 -4.71 -12.16
N LEU A 184 6.22 -5.58 -11.61
CA LEU A 184 4.77 -5.52 -11.82
C LEU A 184 4.12 -4.28 -11.18
N VAL A 185 4.67 -3.76 -10.07
CA VAL A 185 4.27 -2.46 -9.50
C VAL A 185 4.62 -1.33 -10.48
N GLY A 186 5.84 -1.31 -11.02
CA GLY A 186 6.28 -0.32 -12.02
C GLY A 186 5.41 -0.37 -13.30
N LEU A 187 5.15 -1.56 -13.83
CA LEU A 187 4.25 -1.77 -14.96
C LEU A 187 2.83 -1.28 -14.64
N GLY A 188 2.25 -1.71 -13.51
CA GLY A 188 0.91 -1.33 -13.08
C GLY A 188 0.77 0.18 -12.89
N GLY A 189 1.79 0.81 -12.28
CA GLY A 189 1.87 2.26 -12.12
C GLY A 189 1.89 2.99 -13.48
N ALA A 190 2.71 2.51 -14.41
CA ALA A 190 2.78 3.06 -15.76
C ALA A 190 1.45 2.94 -16.50
N ARG A 191 0.81 1.76 -16.43
CA ARG A 191 -0.50 1.52 -17.07
C ARG A 191 -1.61 2.35 -16.44
N ALA A 192 -1.59 2.52 -15.12
CA ALA A 192 -2.52 3.40 -14.42
C ALA A 192 -2.35 4.88 -14.84
N ALA A 193 -1.10 5.34 -14.99
CA ALA A 193 -0.84 6.71 -15.43
C ALA A 193 -1.22 6.94 -16.90
N ILE A 194 -0.85 6.01 -17.77
CA ILE A 194 -1.22 6.00 -19.20
C ILE A 194 -2.73 5.99 -19.38
N GLY A 195 -3.44 5.09 -18.68
CA GLY A 195 -4.90 5.00 -18.73
C GLY A 195 -5.59 6.23 -18.15
N SER A 196 -4.88 6.98 -17.30
CA SER A 196 -5.31 8.28 -16.78
C SER A 196 -5.01 9.46 -17.72
N ARG A 197 -4.49 9.21 -18.93
CA ARG A 197 -4.03 10.22 -19.90
C ARG A 197 -2.90 11.11 -19.39
N ALA A 198 -2.05 10.61 -18.49
CA ALA A 198 -0.85 11.34 -18.09
C ALA A 198 0.18 11.37 -19.23
N THR A 199 1.06 12.38 -19.23
CA THR A 199 2.18 12.45 -20.18
C THR A 199 3.16 11.30 -19.94
N PRO A 200 4.05 10.96 -20.89
CA PRO A 200 5.09 9.94 -20.66
C PRO A 200 5.98 10.26 -19.45
N ALA A 201 6.39 11.52 -19.29
CA ALA A 201 7.21 11.95 -18.16
C ALA A 201 6.46 11.80 -16.82
N THR A 202 5.19 12.23 -16.75
CA THR A 202 4.36 12.05 -15.55
C THR A 202 4.12 10.57 -15.27
N SER A 203 3.97 9.74 -16.30
CA SER A 203 3.78 8.29 -16.15
C SER A 203 5.02 7.62 -15.56
N ALA A 204 6.21 8.00 -16.04
CA ALA A 204 7.48 7.52 -15.50
C ALA A 204 7.68 7.97 -14.04
N ALA A 205 7.47 9.26 -13.76
CA ALA A 205 7.60 9.81 -12.41
C ALA A 205 6.62 9.14 -11.43
N PHE A 206 5.35 9.02 -11.80
CA PHE A 206 4.34 8.36 -10.97
C PHE A 206 4.71 6.91 -10.66
N ALA A 207 5.04 6.12 -11.69
CA ALA A 207 5.35 4.70 -11.53
C ALA A 207 6.61 4.48 -10.68
N ALA A 208 7.67 5.25 -10.92
CA ALA A 208 8.92 5.17 -10.16
C ALA A 208 8.72 5.60 -8.70
N SER A 209 8.05 6.73 -8.45
CA SER A 209 7.78 7.20 -7.08
C SER A 209 6.85 6.26 -6.32
N LEU A 210 5.90 5.61 -7.00
CA LEU A 210 5.02 4.62 -6.39
C LEU A 210 5.81 3.38 -5.96
N ALA A 211 6.61 2.81 -6.86
CA ALA A 211 7.46 1.66 -6.57
C ALA A 211 8.44 1.97 -5.43
N LEU A 212 9.07 3.15 -5.45
CA LEU A 212 9.98 3.60 -4.40
C LEU A 212 9.27 3.72 -3.04
N SER A 213 8.03 4.24 -3.03
CA SER A 213 7.23 4.33 -1.80
C SER A 213 6.94 2.95 -1.21
N TYR A 214 6.70 1.94 -2.06
CA TYR A 214 6.44 0.57 -1.62
C TYR A 214 7.72 -0.09 -1.11
N ALA A 215 8.85 0.07 -1.81
CA ALA A 215 10.14 -0.48 -1.40
C ALA A 215 10.64 0.13 -0.09
N LEU A 216 10.51 1.46 0.07
CA LEU A 216 10.81 2.14 1.33
C LEU A 216 9.94 1.63 2.48
N PHE A 217 8.63 1.47 2.24
CA PHE A 217 7.73 0.93 3.24
C PHE A 217 8.11 -0.51 3.64
N ASP A 218 8.41 -1.36 2.66
CA ASP A 218 8.78 -2.76 2.85
C ASP A 218 10.04 -2.87 3.70
N GLU A 219 11.14 -2.27 3.25
CA GLU A 219 12.44 -2.36 3.90
C GLU A 219 12.45 -1.67 5.28
N TYR A 220 11.79 -0.52 5.42
CA TYR A 220 11.64 0.10 6.73
C TYR A 220 10.87 -0.81 7.67
N ARG A 221 9.76 -1.38 7.21
CA ARG A 221 8.95 -2.26 8.04
C ARG A 221 9.71 -3.52 8.43
N GLN A 222 10.39 -4.16 7.50
CA GLN A 222 11.22 -5.33 7.77
C GLN A 222 12.26 -5.04 8.86
N SER A 223 12.88 -3.85 8.86
CA SER A 223 13.84 -3.44 9.91
C SER A 223 13.24 -3.43 11.32
N THR A 224 11.91 -3.39 11.45
CA THR A 224 11.19 -3.42 12.73
C THR A 224 10.80 -4.83 13.22
N PHE A 225 11.10 -5.89 12.46
CA PHE A 225 10.78 -7.28 12.83
C PHE A 225 12.06 -8.07 13.21
N PRO A 226 12.07 -8.81 14.33
CA PRO A 226 13.18 -9.68 14.68
C PRO A 226 13.46 -10.72 13.57
N GLY A 227 14.73 -10.95 13.25
CA GLY A 227 15.14 -11.88 12.18
C GLY A 227 14.90 -11.36 10.75
N ARG A 228 14.55 -10.08 10.60
CA ARG A 228 14.47 -9.36 9.33
C ARG A 228 15.44 -8.20 9.36
N THR A 229 16.07 -7.92 8.23
CA THR A 229 16.94 -6.76 8.04
C THR A 229 16.45 -5.99 6.82
N GLY A 230 16.30 -4.67 6.99
CA GLY A 230 16.13 -3.77 5.86
C GLY A 230 17.47 -3.52 5.17
N SER A 231 17.47 -3.36 3.86
CA SER A 231 18.64 -3.27 3.00
C SER A 231 18.44 -2.23 1.90
N LEU A 232 19.32 -1.24 1.83
CA LEU A 232 19.31 -0.29 0.71
C LEU A 232 19.59 -0.98 -0.64
N ALA A 233 20.33 -2.08 -0.64
CA ALA A 233 20.57 -2.87 -1.84
C ALA A 233 19.28 -3.56 -2.32
N ASP A 234 18.35 -3.87 -1.42
CA ASP A 234 17.07 -4.49 -1.76
C ASP A 234 16.14 -3.45 -2.38
N ILE A 235 16.13 -2.21 -1.86
CA ILE A 235 15.46 -1.07 -2.52
C ILE A 235 16.01 -0.87 -3.93
N ALA A 236 17.33 -0.91 -4.11
CA ALA A 236 17.94 -0.75 -5.43
C ALA A 236 17.52 -1.86 -6.39
N LEU A 237 17.46 -3.12 -5.94
CA LEU A 237 16.99 -4.25 -6.72
C LEU A 237 15.51 -4.12 -7.12
N ASP A 238 14.66 -3.74 -6.16
CA ASP A 238 13.24 -3.50 -6.38
C ASP A 238 13.02 -2.39 -7.43
N MET A 239 13.78 -1.30 -7.31
CA MET A 239 13.75 -0.19 -8.27
C MET A 239 14.32 -0.56 -9.64
N ALA A 240 15.31 -1.45 -9.71
CA ALA A 240 15.79 -1.98 -10.99
C ALA A 240 14.70 -2.79 -11.71
N GLY A 241 13.97 -3.64 -10.98
CA GLY A 241 12.81 -4.37 -11.49
C GLY A 241 11.72 -3.42 -11.99
N ALA A 242 11.33 -2.46 -11.14
CA ALA A 242 10.34 -1.43 -11.48
C ALA A 242 10.74 -0.64 -12.73
N GLY A 243 12.01 -0.22 -12.82
CA GLY A 243 12.56 0.52 -13.95
C GLY A 243 12.51 -0.26 -15.26
N LEU A 244 12.92 -1.53 -15.25
CA LEU A 244 12.87 -2.39 -16.44
C LEU A 244 11.43 -2.55 -16.97
N PHE A 245 10.49 -2.86 -16.10
CA PHE A 245 9.10 -3.11 -16.50
C PHE A 245 8.37 -1.81 -16.88
N LEU A 246 8.69 -0.69 -16.21
CA LEU A 246 8.28 0.64 -16.63
C LEU A 246 8.78 0.96 -18.04
N TRP A 247 10.07 0.71 -18.31
CA TRP A 247 10.63 0.94 -19.64
C TRP A 247 9.90 0.12 -20.70
N VAL A 248 9.64 -1.17 -20.46
CA VAL A 248 8.83 -2.03 -21.36
C VAL A 248 7.43 -1.43 -21.60
N ALA A 249 6.79 -0.90 -20.55
CA ALA A 249 5.46 -0.31 -20.65
C ALA A 249 5.44 0.96 -21.52
N LEU A 250 6.50 1.79 -21.44
CA LEU A 250 6.62 3.04 -22.19
C LEU A 250 7.14 2.83 -23.62
N ALA A 251 8.00 1.84 -23.85
CA ALA A 251 8.58 1.54 -25.16
C ALA A 251 7.51 1.12 -26.18
N ARG A 252 6.48 0.38 -25.74
CA ARG A 252 5.35 -0.08 -26.60
C ARG A 252 4.41 1.03 -27.08
N LYS A 253 4.63 2.28 -26.66
CA LYS A 253 3.84 3.45 -27.08
C LYS A 253 4.48 4.27 -28.19
N ARG A 254 5.73 3.96 -28.55
CA ARG A 254 6.40 4.49 -29.74
C ARG A 254 6.11 3.56 -30.90
#